data_AF-A0AAN9VZA1-F1
#
_entry.id   AF-A0AAN9VZA1-F1
#
_cell.length_a   1.000
_cell.length_b   1.000
_cell.length_c   1.000
_cell.angle_alpha   90.00
_cell.angle_beta   90.00
_cell.angle_gamma   90.00
#
_symmetry.space_group_name_H-M   'P 1'
#
loop_
_entity.id
_entity.type
_entity.pdbx_description
1 polymer ?
#
loop_
_entity_poly.entity_id
_entity_poly.type
_entity_poly.pdbx_seq_one_letter_code
_entity_poly.pdbx_strand_id
1 'polypeptide(L)'
;MAANGRIWRLYESRSWWTFRSICRTLWNTRTAINSRPFASITSLKYTEDKVVVTDNGSVIVCWHPENTVPYELTRPLPEVQEEDSTVLRVAKDVALNRIMKRKTDEQVRQELMKITHTTKHRWFPKSEKYKREKHHDREYL
;
A
#
# COMPACT_ATOMS: atom_id res chain seq x y z
N MET A 1 -14.44 -45.07 -42.01
CA MET A 1 -15.81 -44.79 -42.51
C MET A 1 -16.47 -43.80 -41.54
N ALA A 2 -16.62 -42.52 -41.93
CA ALA A 2 -17.87 -41.90 -42.44
C ALA A 2 -18.98 -41.82 -41.37
N ALA A 3 -19.71 -40.73 -41.11
CA ALA A 3 -19.72 -39.37 -41.64
C ALA A 3 -20.53 -38.45 -40.69
N ASN A 4 -20.13 -37.19 -40.65
CA ASN A 4 -20.91 -35.94 -40.56
C ASN A 4 -22.42 -35.97 -40.23
N GLY A 5 -22.80 -35.12 -39.27
CA GLY A 5 -24.14 -34.53 -39.16
C GLY A 5 -24.06 -33.06 -38.73
N ARG A 6 -24.07 -32.13 -39.70
CA ARG A 6 -24.31 -30.69 -39.50
C ARG A 6 -25.80 -30.41 -39.71
N ILE A 7 -26.45 -29.66 -38.82
CA ILE A 7 -27.60 -28.79 -39.18
C ILE A 7 -27.50 -27.48 -38.38
N TRP A 8 -27.65 -26.37 -39.11
CA TRP A 8 -27.55 -24.98 -38.70
C TRP A 8 -28.90 -24.38 -38.27
N ARG A 9 -28.86 -23.34 -37.42
CA ARG A 9 -29.71 -22.13 -37.48
C ARG A 9 -29.05 -21.07 -36.58
N LEU A 10 -28.22 -20.16 -37.09
CA LEU A 10 -28.60 -18.85 -37.66
C LEU A 10 -29.73 -18.17 -36.87
N TYR A 11 -29.35 -17.26 -35.98
CA TYR A 11 -30.22 -16.14 -35.60
C TYR A 11 -29.46 -14.84 -35.87
N GLU A 12 -29.74 -14.29 -37.05
CA GLU A 12 -29.34 -12.97 -37.47
C GLU A 12 -30.61 -12.24 -37.90
N SER A 13 -30.88 -11.12 -37.23
CA SER A 13 -31.74 -10.03 -37.70
C SER A 13 -31.07 -8.76 -37.19
N ARG A 14 -30.38 -7.98 -38.04
CA ARG A 14 -30.95 -7.00 -39.00
C ARG A 14 -31.95 -6.08 -38.28
N SER A 15 -31.85 -4.76 -38.27
CA SER A 15 -31.16 -3.74 -39.05
C SER A 15 -31.32 -2.44 -38.21
N TRP A 16 -30.55 -1.36 -38.32
CA TRP A 16 -30.68 -0.21 -39.23
C TRP A 16 -29.35 0.57 -39.05
N TRP A 17 -28.38 0.59 -39.98
CA TRP A 17 -28.26 1.51 -41.13
C TRP A 17 -29.00 2.83 -40.85
N THR A 18 -28.43 4.03 -40.74
CA THR A 18 -27.21 4.63 -41.27
C THR A 18 -27.01 5.99 -40.58
N PHE A 19 -25.77 6.41 -40.30
CA PHE A 19 -25.40 7.80 -40.58
C PHE A 19 -23.96 7.85 -41.05
N ARG A 20 -23.83 8.09 -42.35
CA ARG A 20 -22.60 8.17 -43.13
C ARG A 20 -22.01 9.58 -42.92
N SER A 21 -20.73 9.63 -42.57
CA SER A 21 -19.69 10.38 -43.28
C SER A 21 -19.93 11.86 -43.61
N ILE A 22 -19.15 12.75 -42.97
CA ILE A 22 -18.56 14.03 -43.39
C ILE A 22 -17.61 14.36 -42.22
N CYS A 23 -16.29 14.57 -42.28
CA CYS A 23 -15.44 15.16 -43.30
C CYS A 23 -14.00 14.68 -43.11
N ARG A 24 -13.33 14.37 -44.22
CA ARG A 24 -11.88 14.24 -44.33
C ARG A 24 -11.35 15.62 -44.73
N THR A 25 -10.73 16.35 -43.80
CA THR A 25 -9.83 17.45 -44.16
C THR A 25 -8.49 17.24 -43.49
N LEU A 26 -7.52 17.02 -44.36
CA LEU A 26 -6.10 17.09 -44.10
C LEU A 26 -5.78 18.42 -43.43
N TRP A 27 -5.40 18.40 -42.16
CA TRP A 27 -4.49 19.41 -41.65
C TRP A 27 -3.26 18.71 -41.11
N ASN A 28 -2.26 18.71 -41.99
CA ASN A 28 -0.85 18.83 -41.62
C ASN A 28 -0.72 19.86 -40.50
N THR A 29 -0.72 19.39 -39.26
CA THR A 29 -0.15 20.13 -38.16
C THR A 29 1.22 19.50 -37.93
N ARG A 30 2.26 20.19 -38.40
CA ARG A 30 3.60 20.03 -37.85
C ARG A 30 3.44 19.96 -36.35
N THR A 31 3.79 18.83 -35.76
CA THR A 31 4.02 18.73 -34.33
C THR A 31 5.18 19.66 -34.02
N ALA A 32 4.85 20.92 -33.71
CA ALA A 32 5.76 21.78 -32.97
C ALA A 32 6.01 21.02 -31.66
N ILE A 33 7.23 20.49 -31.56
CA ILE A 33 7.81 20.00 -30.31
C ILE A 33 8.00 21.26 -29.45
N ASN A 34 6.90 21.81 -28.98
CA ASN A 34 6.91 22.76 -27.91
C ASN A 34 7.34 21.92 -26.71
N SER A 35 8.59 22.11 -26.30
CA SER A 35 9.08 21.79 -24.97
C SER A 35 8.24 22.55 -23.96
N ARG A 36 7.00 22.10 -23.76
CA ARG A 36 6.26 22.42 -22.55
C ARG A 36 7.09 21.83 -21.44
N PRO A 37 7.61 22.61 -20.47
CA PRO A 37 8.04 21.98 -19.23
C PRO A 37 6.80 21.25 -18.73
N PHE A 38 6.88 19.92 -18.70
CA PHE A 38 5.88 19.10 -18.03
C PHE A 38 5.91 19.58 -16.60
N ALA A 39 4.95 20.44 -16.25
CA ALA A 39 4.72 20.82 -14.87
C ALA A 39 4.48 19.50 -14.14
N SER A 40 5.52 19.06 -13.44
CA SER A 40 5.52 17.86 -12.64
C SER A 40 4.28 17.94 -11.77
N ILE A 41 3.44 16.92 -11.93
CA ILE A 41 2.21 16.65 -11.19
C ILE A 41 2.33 17.27 -9.79
N THR A 42 1.46 18.23 -9.50
CA THR A 42 1.14 18.71 -8.15
C THR A 42 1.14 17.53 -7.19
N SER A 43 2.22 17.34 -6.44
CA SER A 43 2.33 16.21 -5.51
C SER A 43 3.08 16.68 -4.28
N LEU A 44 2.30 17.23 -3.34
CA LEU A 44 2.61 17.35 -1.91
C LEU A 44 4.04 17.82 -1.59
N LYS A 45 4.25 19.13 -1.74
CA LYS A 45 5.25 20.04 -1.12
C LYS A 45 6.26 19.42 -0.14
N TYR A 46 7.14 18.52 -0.56
CA TYR A 46 8.21 18.06 0.33
C TYR A 46 9.52 17.68 -0.35
N THR A 47 9.55 17.50 -1.67
CA THR A 47 10.77 17.10 -2.36
C THR A 47 11.11 18.14 -3.43
N GLU A 48 12.32 18.69 -3.37
CA GLU A 48 12.87 19.56 -4.41
C GLU A 48 13.60 18.73 -5.48
N ASP A 49 12.91 17.72 -6.00
CA ASP A 49 13.51 16.82 -6.97
C ASP A 49 13.68 17.54 -8.31
N LYS A 50 14.91 17.56 -8.82
CA LYS A 50 15.23 18.16 -10.12
C LYS A 50 15.71 17.10 -11.07
N VAL A 51 15.07 17.04 -12.24
CA VAL A 51 15.48 16.18 -13.34
C VAL A 51 15.98 17.08 -14.46
N VAL A 52 17.24 16.88 -14.85
CA VAL A 52 17.91 17.65 -15.90
C VAL A 52 18.39 16.67 -16.97
N VAL A 53 18.19 17.05 -18.23
CA VAL A 53 18.75 16.32 -19.37
C VAL A 53 20.03 17.02 -19.77
N THR A 54 21.10 16.26 -20.05
CA THR A 54 22.36 16.84 -20.54
C THR A 54 22.18 17.46 -21.94
N ASP A 55 23.04 18.40 -22.32
CA ASP A 55 22.94 19.13 -23.60
C ASP A 55 22.89 18.21 -24.83
N ASN A 56 23.51 17.03 -24.72
CA ASN A 56 23.52 16.00 -25.77
C ASN A 56 22.28 15.08 -25.76
N GLY A 57 21.32 15.30 -24.86
CA GLY A 57 20.09 14.51 -24.75
C GLY A 57 20.28 13.03 -24.35
N SER A 58 21.51 12.61 -24.12
CA SER A 58 21.88 11.19 -24.01
C SER A 58 21.78 10.66 -22.58
N VAL A 59 21.84 11.54 -21.58
CA VAL A 59 21.82 11.18 -20.16
C VAL A 59 20.80 12.04 -19.44
N ILE A 60 20.02 11.40 -18.58
CA ILE A 60 19.09 12.04 -17.66
C ILE A 60 19.73 12.02 -16.27
N VAL A 61 19.92 13.19 -15.68
CA VAL A 61 20.47 13.37 -14.34
C VAL A 61 19.33 13.72 -13.39
N CYS A 62 19.20 12.96 -12.30
CA CYS A 62 18.20 13.19 -11.27
C CYS A 62 18.91 13.61 -9.97
N TRP A 63 18.55 14.78 -9.45
CA TRP A 63 18.97 15.25 -8.13
C TRP A 63 17.83 15.06 -7.15
N HIS A 64 18.06 14.22 -6.14
CA HIS A 64 17.10 13.89 -5.09
C HIS A 64 17.73 14.14 -3.70
N PRO A 65 17.66 15.36 -3.15
CA PRO A 65 18.13 15.61 -1.79
C PRO A 65 17.28 14.85 -0.76
N GLU A 66 17.87 14.57 0.41
CA GLU A 66 17.10 14.06 1.55
C GLU A 66 16.25 15.19 2.13
N ASN A 67 14.96 14.91 2.33
CA ASN A 67 14.04 15.92 2.85
C ASN A 67 13.92 15.80 4.37
N THR A 68 14.13 16.92 5.05
CA THR A 68 13.95 17.02 6.50
C THR A 68 12.53 17.46 6.84
N VAL A 69 11.98 16.91 7.93
CA VAL A 69 10.66 17.32 8.43
C VAL A 69 10.83 18.62 9.24
N PRO A 70 10.13 19.73 8.91
CA PRO A 70 10.23 20.96 9.65
C PRO A 70 9.61 20.77 11.04
N TYR A 71 10.16 21.49 12.01
CA TYR A 71 9.80 21.37 13.41
C TYR A 71 8.31 21.61 13.67
N GLU A 72 7.67 22.51 12.91
CA GLU A 72 6.25 22.86 13.02
C GLU A 72 5.31 21.67 12.77
N LEU A 73 5.77 20.64 12.03
CA LEU A 73 5.01 19.42 11.76
C LEU A 73 5.27 18.30 12.77
N THR A 74 6.10 18.57 13.77
CA THR A 74 6.35 17.65 14.88
C THR A 74 5.46 17.99 16.07
N ARG A 75 5.16 16.99 16.89
CA ARG A 75 4.45 17.18 18.16
C ARG A 75 5.42 16.91 19.31
N PRO A 76 5.35 17.67 20.41
CA PRO A 76 6.15 17.36 21.59
C PRO A 76 5.80 15.96 22.10
N LEU A 77 6.81 15.27 22.64
CA LEU A 77 6.58 13.99 23.28
C LEU A 77 5.72 14.24 24.54
N PRO A 78 4.72 13.39 24.82
CA PRO A 78 3.93 13.52 26.04
C PRO A 78 4.83 13.25 27.26
N GLU A 79 4.79 14.14 28.24
CA GLU A 79 5.43 13.93 29.53
C GLU A 79 4.68 12.86 30.32
N VAL A 80 5.29 11.68 30.49
CA VAL A 80 4.75 10.63 31.35
C VAL A 80 5.18 10.96 32.78
N GLN A 81 4.28 11.58 33.55
CA GLN A 81 4.48 11.71 34.99
C GLN A 81 4.28 10.32 35.62
N GLU A 82 5.36 9.70 36.11
CA GLU A 82 5.23 8.53 36.98
C GLU A 82 4.63 8.98 38.31
N GLU A 83 3.32 8.83 38.48
CA GLU A 83 2.61 9.08 39.73
C GLU A 83 2.90 7.98 40.77
N ASP A 84 4.16 7.79 41.15
CA ASP A 84 4.55 6.90 42.24
C ASP A 84 5.26 7.71 43.33
N SER A 85 4.47 8.41 44.13
CA SER A 85 4.94 9.22 45.27
C SER A 85 5.41 8.41 46.47
N THR A 86 5.30 7.08 46.42
CA THR A 86 5.66 6.19 47.54
C THR A 86 7.09 5.66 47.41
N VAL A 87 7.92 5.93 48.42
CA VAL A 87 9.33 5.46 48.54
C VAL A 87 9.47 3.95 48.31
N LEU A 88 8.48 3.18 48.76
CA LEU A 88 8.35 1.76 48.49
C LEU A 88 7.46 1.61 47.24
N ARG A 89 7.99 1.08 46.14
CA ARG A 89 7.31 0.89 44.83
C ARG A 89 6.13 -0.10 44.85
N VAL A 90 5.48 -0.28 45.99
CA VAL A 90 4.45 -1.29 46.29
C VAL A 90 3.20 -1.12 45.41
N ALA A 91 2.90 0.09 44.94
CA ALA A 91 1.79 0.33 44.01
C ALA A 91 1.96 -0.42 42.68
N LYS A 92 3.21 -0.56 42.18
CA LYS A 92 3.53 -1.32 40.97
C LYS A 92 3.18 -2.79 41.14
N ASP A 93 3.44 -3.37 42.30
CA ASP A 93 3.21 -4.79 42.57
C ASP A 93 1.73 -5.18 42.47
N VAL A 94 0.81 -4.31 42.90
CA VAL A 94 -0.63 -4.57 42.80
C VAL A 94 -1.10 -4.57 41.33
N ALA A 95 -0.62 -3.63 40.52
CA ALA A 95 -0.93 -3.56 39.10
C ALA A 95 -0.31 -4.75 38.33
N LEU A 96 0.96 -5.06 38.59
CA LEU A 96 1.66 -6.21 38.01
C LEU A 96 0.98 -7.53 38.39
N ASN A 97 0.56 -7.70 39.65
CA ASN A 97 -0.16 -8.87 40.09
C ASN A 97 -1.53 -9.02 39.40
N ARG A 98 -2.18 -7.94 38.97
CA ARG A 98 -3.40 -8.03 38.15
C ARG A 98 -3.11 -8.49 36.73
N ILE A 99 -2.00 -8.04 36.14
CA ILE A 99 -1.58 -8.40 34.78
C ILE A 99 -1.08 -9.85 34.71
N MET A 100 -0.34 -10.30 35.74
CA MET A 100 0.29 -11.62 35.80
C MET A 100 -0.65 -12.76 36.21
N LYS A 101 -1.91 -12.47 36.55
CA LYS A 101 -2.90 -13.51 36.82
C LYS A 101 -3.10 -14.38 35.58
N ARG A 102 -3.14 -15.70 35.78
CA ARG A 102 -3.45 -16.66 34.70
C ARG A 102 -4.86 -16.39 34.19
N LYS A 103 -4.96 -15.99 32.93
CA LYS A 103 -6.23 -15.79 32.22
C LYS A 103 -6.61 -17.05 31.47
N THR A 104 -7.90 -17.27 31.26
CA THR A 104 -8.37 -18.36 30.42
C THR A 104 -8.01 -18.10 28.95
N ASP A 105 -7.74 -19.15 28.17
CA ASP A 105 -7.40 -19.03 26.74
C ASP A 105 -8.38 -18.16 25.95
N GLU A 106 -9.68 -18.23 26.29
CA GLU A 106 -10.71 -17.41 25.66
C GLU A 106 -10.56 -15.93 25.96
N GLN A 107 -10.26 -15.58 27.22
CA GLN A 107 -10.02 -14.20 27.64
C GLN A 107 -8.75 -13.65 26.97
N VAL A 108 -7.69 -14.45 26.92
CA VAL A 108 -6.44 -14.09 26.22
C VAL A 108 -6.72 -13.78 24.75
N ARG A 109 -7.49 -14.64 24.06
CA ARG A 109 -7.85 -14.42 22.65
C ARG A 109 -8.65 -13.14 22.46
N GLN A 110 -9.64 -12.88 23.32
CA GLN A 110 -10.46 -11.66 23.23
C GLN A 110 -9.64 -10.38 23.46
N GLU A 111 -8.75 -10.39 24.43
CA GLU A 111 -7.83 -9.27 24.68
C GLU A 111 -6.88 -9.05 23.50
N LEU A 112 -6.28 -10.12 22.98
CA LEU A 112 -5.41 -10.06 21.81
C LEU A 112 -6.14 -9.52 20.58
N MET A 113 -7.39 -9.94 20.34
CA MET A 113 -8.22 -9.39 19.27
C MET A 113 -8.47 -7.89 19.45
N LYS A 114 -8.73 -7.43 20.68
CA LYS A 114 -9.00 -6.03 20.98
C LYS A 114 -7.76 -5.14 20.81
N ILE A 115 -6.59 -5.62 21.23
CA ILE A 115 -5.32 -4.89 21.14
C ILE A 115 -4.80 -4.83 19.70
N THR A 116 -4.87 -5.95 18.98
CA THR A 116 -4.28 -6.06 17.62
C THR A 116 -5.26 -5.79 16.49
N HIS A 117 -6.53 -5.57 16.81
CA HIS A 117 -7.62 -5.43 15.84
C HIS A 117 -7.68 -6.58 14.82
N THR A 118 -7.41 -7.81 15.29
CA THR A 118 -7.43 -9.03 14.45
C THR A 118 -8.61 -9.93 14.78
N THR A 119 -8.83 -10.96 13.96
CA THR A 119 -9.88 -11.97 14.18
C THR A 119 -9.41 -13.11 15.10
N LYS A 120 -10.37 -13.79 15.74
CA LYS A 120 -10.10 -14.88 16.71
C LYS A 120 -9.29 -16.05 16.14
N HIS A 121 -9.46 -16.35 14.85
CA HIS A 121 -8.90 -17.56 14.22
C HIS A 121 -7.37 -17.55 14.15
N ARG A 122 -6.74 -16.37 14.18
CA ARG A 122 -5.28 -16.23 14.18
C ARG A 122 -4.63 -16.73 15.48
N TRP A 123 -5.38 -16.72 16.57
CA TRP A 123 -4.90 -17.01 17.92
C TRP A 123 -5.19 -18.45 18.38
N PHE A 124 -5.70 -19.30 17.48
CA PHE A 124 -5.75 -20.73 17.71
C PHE A 124 -4.43 -21.39 17.30
N PRO A 125 -3.91 -22.35 18.08
CA PRO A 125 -2.71 -23.06 17.72
C PRO A 125 -2.93 -23.81 16.40
N LYS A 126 -1.92 -23.75 15.52
CA LYS A 126 -1.90 -24.59 14.32
C LYS A 126 -1.34 -25.95 14.68
N SER A 127 -1.89 -27.00 14.08
CA SER A 127 -1.33 -28.35 14.24
C SER A 127 0.05 -28.45 13.57
N GLU A 128 0.86 -29.38 14.08
CA GLU A 128 2.27 -29.54 13.68
C GLU A 128 2.43 -29.67 12.16
N LYS A 129 1.55 -30.45 11.52
CA LYS A 129 1.53 -30.69 10.07
C LYS A 129 1.38 -29.42 9.21
N TYR A 130 0.90 -28.31 9.78
CA TYR A 130 0.72 -27.04 9.07
C TYR A 130 1.74 -25.99 9.47
N LYS A 131 2.72 -26.33 10.32
CA LYS A 131 3.86 -25.47 10.57
C LYS A 131 4.78 -25.54 9.35
N ARG A 132 5.11 -24.37 8.79
CA ARG A 132 6.04 -24.26 7.68
C ARG A 132 7.41 -23.94 8.23
N GLU A 133 8.44 -24.56 7.66
CA GLU A 133 9.82 -24.13 7.88
C GLU A 133 10.00 -22.73 7.29
N LYS A 134 10.60 -21.83 8.07
CA LYS A 134 10.84 -20.46 7.64
C LYS A 134 12.27 -20.39 7.12
N HIS A 135 12.42 -20.35 5.79
CA HIS A 135 13.70 -20.02 5.18
C HIS A 135 13.94 -18.51 5.31
N HIS A 136 15.14 -18.11 5.69
CA HIS A 136 15.54 -16.71 5.73
C HIS A 136 16.10 -16.34 4.36
N ASP A 137 15.56 -15.27 3.74
CA ASP A 137 15.96 -14.88 2.38
C ASP A 137 17.35 -14.22 2.33
N ARG A 138 17.93 -13.87 3.49
CA ARG A 138 19.26 -13.25 3.62
C ARG A 138 20.23 -14.29 4.18
N GLU A 139 21.29 -14.59 3.43
CA GLU A 139 22.22 -15.70 3.72
C GLU A 139 23.03 -15.56 5.03
N TYR A 140 23.09 -14.38 5.63
CA TYR A 140 23.91 -14.08 6.82
C TYR A 140 23.11 -13.65 8.06
N LEU A 141 21.84 -14.05 8.15
CA LEU A 141 20.94 -13.79 9.29
C LEU A 141 20.20 -15.08 9.68
#